data_AF-A0A7S1ZGW6-F1
#
_entry.id   AF-A0A7S1ZGW6-F1
#
_cell.length_a   1.000
_cell.length_b   1.000
_cell.length_c   1.000
_cell.angle_alpha   90.00
_cell.angle_beta   90.00
_cell.angle_gamma   90.00
#
_symmetry.space_group_name_H-M   'P 1'
#
loop_
_entity.id
_entity.type
_entity.pdbx_description
1 polymer ?
#
loop_
_entity_poly.entity_id
_entity_poly.type
_entity_poly.pdbx_seq_one_letter_code
_entity_poly.pdbx_strand_id
1 'polypeptide(L)'
;PPHVQKTASSKIRFLSVCDTNTSTSLAEKVFTRPRFLTRLKSLIQNPTICSLMILRGTHYENEIAKALDIPMYSAKPKDQVHGSKAGSRALFQLLNIPCADGTFSGCSQIEDLIQEILSVIKRNPLAEKGVVKLL
;
A
#
# COMPACT_ATOMS: atom_id res chain seq x y z
N PRO A 1 34.16 -20.39 -22.78
CA PRO A 1 34.13 -19.50 -21.59
C PRO A 1 33.02 -19.93 -20.63
N PRO A 2 33.27 -20.07 -19.31
CA PRO A 2 32.29 -20.62 -18.38
C PRO A 2 31.08 -19.68 -18.24
N HIS A 3 29.88 -20.25 -18.25
CA HIS A 3 28.64 -19.52 -17.99
C HIS A 3 28.64 -19.03 -16.53
N VAL A 4 28.95 -17.76 -16.32
CA VAL A 4 28.78 -17.12 -15.00
C VAL A 4 27.29 -17.17 -14.65
N GLN A 5 26.92 -17.99 -13.67
CA GLN A 5 25.57 -18.01 -13.09
C GLN A 5 25.31 -16.63 -12.47
N LYS A 6 24.50 -15.80 -13.15
CA LYS A 6 24.02 -14.54 -12.58
C LYS A 6 23.05 -14.85 -11.44
N THR A 7 23.49 -14.62 -10.21
CA THR A 7 22.65 -14.70 -9.01
C THR A 7 21.53 -13.66 -9.07
N ALA A 8 20.41 -13.91 -8.38
CA ALA A 8 19.29 -12.96 -8.33
C ALA A 8 19.70 -11.58 -7.78
N SER A 9 20.67 -11.54 -6.85
CA SER A 9 21.21 -10.30 -6.28
C SER A 9 21.92 -9.42 -7.31
N SER A 10 22.53 -9.99 -8.35
CA SER A 10 23.19 -9.22 -9.40
C SER A 10 22.22 -8.51 -10.36
N LYS A 11 20.90 -8.73 -10.19
CA LYS A 11 19.83 -8.14 -11.02
C LYS A 11 19.00 -7.08 -10.27
N ILE A 12 19.29 -6.84 -9.00
CA ILE A 12 18.56 -5.87 -8.16
C ILE A 12 19.36 -4.58 -8.05
N ARG A 13 18.70 -3.44 -8.26
CA ARG A 13 19.28 -2.12 -7.98
C ARG A 13 18.43 -1.41 -6.94
N PHE A 14 19.07 -0.91 -5.90
CA PHE A 14 18.45 -0.02 -4.92
C PHE A 14 18.77 1.42 -5.29
N LEU A 15 17.75 2.27 -5.29
CA LEU A 15 17.88 3.70 -5.56
C LEU A 15 17.34 4.44 -4.35
N SER A 16 18.18 5.29 -3.77
CA SER A 16 17.77 6.21 -2.70
C SER A 16 17.47 7.58 -3.30
N VAL A 17 16.40 8.21 -2.81
CA VAL A 17 16.10 9.63 -3.08
C VAL A 17 16.96 10.57 -2.21
N CYS A 18 17.77 10.02 -1.29
CA CYS A 18 18.66 10.74 -0.37
C CYS A 18 17.93 11.88 0.38
N ASP A 19 16.76 11.56 0.94
CA ASP A 19 15.89 12.52 1.63
C ASP A 19 15.76 12.12 3.10
N THR A 20 15.91 13.10 4.00
CA THR A 20 15.73 12.94 5.44
C THR A 20 14.33 13.33 5.90
N ASN A 21 13.53 13.97 5.05
CA ASN A 21 12.15 14.34 5.38
C ASN A 21 11.29 13.09 5.52
N THR A 22 10.61 12.92 6.66
CA THR A 22 9.73 11.78 6.95
C THR A 22 8.25 12.09 6.71
N SER A 23 7.86 13.36 6.51
CA SER A 23 6.46 13.78 6.39
C SER A 23 5.85 13.57 5.01
N THR A 24 6.68 13.38 3.97
CA THR A 24 6.23 13.15 2.59
C THR A 24 6.44 11.70 2.16
N SER A 25 5.52 11.20 1.34
CA SER A 25 5.56 9.83 0.85
C SER A 25 6.73 9.60 -0.13
N LEU A 26 7.17 8.35 -0.30
CA LEU A 26 8.21 8.04 -1.29
C LEU A 26 7.78 8.39 -2.72
N ALA A 27 6.53 8.12 -3.08
CA ALA A 27 6.01 8.44 -4.41
C ALA A 27 5.99 9.95 -4.65
N GLU A 28 5.52 10.74 -3.69
CA GLU A 28 5.58 12.21 -3.78
C GLU A 28 7.02 12.70 -3.94
N LYS A 29 7.95 12.15 -3.16
CA LYS A 29 9.38 12.50 -3.25
C LYS A 29 9.97 12.19 -4.63
N VAL A 30 9.61 11.06 -5.22
CA VAL A 30 10.05 10.66 -6.56
C VAL A 30 9.44 11.59 -7.61
N PHE A 31 8.12 11.82 -7.53
CA PHE A 31 7.38 12.64 -8.48
C PHE A 31 7.87 14.09 -8.54
N THR A 32 8.11 14.69 -7.37
CA THR A 32 8.58 16.08 -7.23
C THR A 32 10.04 16.29 -7.63
N ARG A 33 10.78 15.23 -8.02
CA ARG A 33 12.19 15.29 -8.39
C ARG A 33 12.40 14.85 -9.84
N PRO A 34 12.29 15.77 -10.82
CA PRO A 34 12.44 15.44 -12.25
C PRO A 34 13.73 14.70 -12.58
N ARG A 35 14.87 15.08 -11.97
CA ARG A 35 16.16 14.41 -12.18
C ARG A 35 16.14 12.93 -11.76
N PHE A 36 15.40 12.61 -10.70
CA PHE A 36 15.27 11.24 -10.23
C PHE A 36 14.37 10.42 -11.16
N LEU A 37 13.25 11.00 -11.63
CA LEU A 37 12.41 10.38 -12.65
C LEU A 37 13.18 10.13 -13.95
N THR A 38 13.99 11.07 -14.43
CA THR A 38 14.85 10.87 -15.60
C THR A 38 15.84 9.72 -15.39
N ARG A 39 16.43 9.62 -14.18
CA ARG A 39 17.31 8.50 -13.82
C ARG A 39 16.56 7.17 -13.77
N LEU A 40 15.34 7.13 -13.25
CA LEU A 40 14.52 5.91 -13.29
C LEU A 40 14.22 5.52 -14.74
N LYS A 41 13.81 6.48 -15.57
CA LYS A 41 13.50 6.25 -16.99
C LYS A 41 14.69 5.71 -17.76
N SER A 42 15.91 6.22 -17.51
CA SER A 42 17.12 5.72 -18.18
C SER A 42 17.53 4.30 -17.78
N LEU A 43 17.02 3.79 -16.65
CA LEU A 43 17.24 2.41 -16.22
C LEU A 43 16.26 1.41 -16.85
N ILE A 44 15.16 1.90 -17.45
CA ILE A 44 14.18 1.08 -18.14
C ILE A 44 14.70 0.81 -19.56
N GLN A 45 15.21 -0.41 -19.79
CA GLN A 45 15.74 -0.81 -21.09
C GLN A 45 14.64 -1.10 -22.12
N ASN A 46 13.53 -1.69 -21.67
CA ASN A 46 12.39 -2.01 -22.52
C ASN A 46 11.08 -1.73 -21.76
N PRO A 47 10.38 -0.63 -22.08
CA PRO A 47 9.11 -0.26 -21.44
C PRO A 47 8.01 -1.31 -21.62
N THR A 48 8.00 -2.07 -22.74
CA THR A 48 6.93 -3.03 -23.06
C THR A 48 6.86 -4.23 -22.11
N ILE A 49 7.96 -4.53 -21.40
CA ILE A 49 8.07 -5.62 -20.43
C ILE A 49 8.40 -5.11 -19.02
N CYS A 50 8.34 -3.80 -18.82
CA CYS A 50 8.57 -3.15 -17.53
C CYS A 50 7.22 -2.75 -16.94
N SER A 51 7.07 -2.90 -15.63
CA SER A 51 5.85 -2.49 -14.93
C SER A 51 6.18 -1.93 -13.56
N LEU A 52 5.39 -0.94 -13.13
CA LEU A 52 5.48 -0.38 -11.80
C LEU A 52 4.53 -1.14 -10.86
N MET A 53 5.08 -1.97 -9.97
CA MET A 53 4.29 -2.69 -8.97
C MET A 53 4.11 -1.81 -7.72
N ILE A 54 2.86 -1.53 -7.36
CA ILE A 54 2.51 -0.56 -6.32
C ILE A 54 1.60 -1.18 -5.27
N LEU A 55 1.95 -1.00 -3.99
CA LEU A 55 1.15 -1.46 -2.85
C LEU A 55 -0.03 -0.54 -2.54
N ARG A 56 0.09 0.76 -2.82
CA ARG A 56 -0.97 1.77 -2.64
C ARG A 56 -1.00 2.71 -3.84
N GLY A 57 -1.99 2.55 -4.72
CA GLY A 57 -2.10 3.36 -5.94
C GLY A 57 -2.66 4.76 -5.65
N THR A 58 -1.85 5.69 -5.16
CA THR A 58 -2.27 7.08 -4.98
C THR A 58 -2.12 7.87 -6.29
N HIS A 59 -2.45 9.16 -6.25
CA HIS A 59 -2.23 10.06 -7.39
C HIS A 59 -0.76 10.06 -7.83
N TYR A 60 0.20 10.13 -6.91
CA TYR A 60 1.62 10.22 -7.26
C TYR A 60 2.13 8.96 -7.98
N GLU A 61 1.73 7.76 -7.57
CA GLU A 61 2.13 6.53 -8.26
C GLU A 61 1.59 6.46 -9.69
N ASN A 62 0.36 6.95 -9.91
CA ASN A 62 -0.21 7.06 -11.25
C ASN A 62 0.60 8.03 -12.12
N GLU A 63 0.95 9.21 -11.60
CA GLU A 63 1.74 10.18 -12.36
C GLU A 63 3.18 9.71 -12.63
N ILE A 64 3.79 8.98 -11.69
CA ILE A 64 5.09 8.33 -11.93
C ILE A 64 5.00 7.31 -13.07
N ALA A 65 4.00 6.43 -13.06
CA ALA A 65 3.83 5.43 -14.11
C ALA A 65 3.67 6.08 -15.49
N LYS A 66 2.87 7.15 -15.58
CA LYS A 66 2.73 7.97 -16.80
C LYS A 66 4.05 8.60 -17.22
N ALA A 67 4.80 9.21 -16.30
CA ALA A 67 6.08 9.86 -16.61
C ALA A 67 7.14 8.86 -17.10
N LEU A 68 7.15 7.65 -16.53
CA LEU A 68 8.02 6.56 -16.92
C LEU A 68 7.57 5.83 -18.20
N ASP A 69 6.34 6.05 -18.64
CA ASP A 69 5.72 5.39 -19.80
C ASP A 69 5.68 3.86 -19.66
N ILE A 70 5.26 3.39 -18.48
CA ILE A 70 5.12 1.96 -18.16
C ILE A 70 3.77 1.68 -17.47
N PRO A 71 3.19 0.48 -17.66
CA PRO A 71 1.99 0.09 -16.95
C PRO A 71 2.20 0.05 -15.43
N MET A 72 1.20 0.51 -14.69
CA MET A 72 1.13 0.34 -13.25
C MET A 72 0.31 -0.91 -12.91
N TYR A 73 0.88 -1.80 -12.10
CA TYR A 73 0.17 -2.91 -11.49
C TYR A 73 -0.19 -2.56 -10.04
N SER A 74 -1.45 -2.19 -9.83
CA SER A 74 -1.99 -1.84 -8.51
C SER A 74 -3.47 -2.21 -8.40
N ALA A 75 -3.98 -2.27 -7.18
CA ALA A 75 -5.41 -2.38 -6.95
C ALA A 75 -6.14 -1.17 -7.53
N LYS A 76 -7.31 -1.38 -8.14
CA LYS A 76 -8.11 -0.27 -8.67
C LYS A 76 -8.48 0.67 -7.51
N PRO A 77 -8.61 1.99 -7.74
CA PRO A 77 -8.95 2.94 -6.69
C PRO A 77 -10.19 2.53 -5.87
N LYS A 78 -11.23 2.03 -6.54
CA LYS A 78 -12.46 1.54 -5.90
C LYS A 78 -12.26 0.32 -4.99
N ASP A 79 -11.23 -0.48 -5.24
CA ASP A 79 -10.95 -1.72 -4.50
C ASP A 79 -10.04 -1.45 -3.28
N GLN A 80 -9.47 -0.24 -3.16
CA GLN A 80 -8.55 0.10 -2.05
C GLN A 80 -9.21 -0.01 -0.67
N VAL A 81 -10.53 0.17 -0.59
CA VAL A 81 -11.31 0.03 0.66
C VAL A 81 -11.09 -1.35 1.29
N HIS A 82 -10.94 -2.40 0.47
CA HIS A 82 -10.73 -3.77 0.95
C HIS A 82 -9.36 -3.98 1.63
N GLY A 83 -8.39 -3.11 1.36
CA GLY A 83 -7.08 -3.12 2.04
C GLY A 83 -7.12 -2.54 3.46
N SER A 84 -8.19 -1.81 3.82
CA SER A 84 -8.37 -1.30 5.18
C SER A 84 -8.78 -2.41 6.16
N LYS A 85 -8.53 -2.21 7.47
CA LYS A 85 -8.92 -3.19 8.49
C LYS A 85 -10.44 -3.38 8.56
N ALA A 86 -11.18 -2.27 8.48
CA ALA A 86 -12.65 -2.28 8.46
C ALA A 86 -13.19 -2.88 7.14
N GLY A 87 -12.65 -2.47 5.99
CA GLY A 87 -13.10 -2.97 4.68
C GLY A 87 -12.76 -4.43 4.41
N SER A 88 -11.61 -4.93 4.89
CA SER A 88 -11.30 -6.38 4.85
C SER A 88 -12.26 -7.18 5.72
N ARG A 89 -12.63 -6.67 6.90
CA ARG A 89 -13.65 -7.30 7.77
C ARG A 89 -15.03 -7.33 7.11
N ALA A 90 -15.47 -6.23 6.51
CA ALA A 90 -16.72 -6.18 5.77
C ALA A 90 -16.75 -7.20 4.62
N LEU A 91 -15.63 -7.35 3.91
CA LEU A 91 -15.49 -8.35 2.84
C LEU A 91 -15.54 -9.78 3.39
N PHE A 92 -14.90 -10.05 4.53
CA PHE A 92 -14.94 -11.38 5.16
C PHE A 92 -16.36 -11.74 5.60
N GLN A 93 -17.11 -10.79 6.16
CA GLN A 93 -18.52 -11.01 6.51
C GLN A 93 -19.37 -11.28 5.26
N LEU A 94 -19.20 -10.51 4.18
CA LEU A 94 -19.92 -10.70 2.92
C LEU A 94 -19.70 -12.11 2.35
N LEU A 95 -18.48 -12.64 2.47
CA LEU A 95 -18.09 -13.94 1.95
C LEU A 95 -18.26 -15.09 2.95
N ASN A 96 -18.85 -14.84 4.12
CA ASN A 96 -18.97 -15.81 5.22
C ASN A 96 -17.62 -16.42 5.64
N ILE A 97 -16.54 -15.66 5.54
CA ILE A 97 -15.21 -16.05 6.02
C ILE A 97 -15.12 -15.72 7.51
N PRO A 98 -14.85 -16.71 8.39
CA PRO A 98 -14.74 -16.46 9.82
C PRO A 98 -13.68 -15.42 10.16
N CYS A 99 -14.03 -14.46 11.00
CA CYS A 99 -13.10 -13.47 11.54
C CYS A 99 -13.53 -13.02 12.93
N ALA A 100 -12.58 -12.58 13.75
CA ALA A 100 -12.89 -12.06 15.09
C ALA A 100 -13.83 -10.84 14.98
N ASP A 101 -14.78 -10.67 15.90
CA ASP A 101 -15.66 -9.48 15.91
C ASP A 101 -14.84 -8.18 15.95
N GLY A 102 -15.41 -7.09 15.43
CA GLY A 102 -14.77 -5.79 15.39
C GLY A 102 -15.59 -4.74 14.66
N THR A 103 -14.92 -3.67 14.27
CA THR A 103 -15.55 -2.49 13.68
C THR A 103 -15.61 -2.59 12.16
N PHE A 104 -16.66 -2.01 11.57
CA PHE A 104 -16.87 -1.95 10.12
C PHE A 104 -16.63 -0.55 9.53
N SER A 105 -16.35 0.41 10.41
CA SER A 105 -15.96 1.78 10.12
C SER A 105 -14.51 2.01 10.58
N GLY A 106 -13.86 3.01 9.98
CA GLY A 106 -12.60 3.54 10.49
C GLY A 106 -12.85 4.60 11.55
N CYS A 107 -12.04 4.62 12.60
CA CYS A 107 -12.08 5.65 13.64
C CYS A 107 -10.96 6.66 13.36
N SER A 108 -11.29 7.95 13.38
CA SER A 108 -10.29 9.02 13.20
C SER A 108 -10.02 9.77 14.50
N GLN A 109 -10.98 9.72 15.43
CA GLN A 109 -10.89 10.35 16.74
C GLN A 109 -11.07 9.32 17.86
N ILE A 110 -10.71 9.72 19.09
CA ILE A 110 -10.85 8.88 20.28
C ILE A 110 -12.33 8.59 20.55
N GLU A 111 -13.20 9.57 20.31
CA GLU A 111 -14.65 9.46 20.51
C GLU A 111 -15.25 8.38 19.60
N ASP A 112 -14.85 8.35 18.32
CA ASP A 112 -15.26 7.31 17.36
C ASP A 112 -14.84 5.92 17.87
N LEU A 113 -13.62 5.82 18.38
CA LEU A 113 -13.06 4.57 18.88
C LEU A 113 -13.84 4.06 20.10
N ILE A 114 -14.21 4.95 21.04
CA ILE A 114 -15.02 4.59 22.21
C ILE A 114 -16.38 4.04 21.76
N GLN A 115 -17.07 4.70 20.83
CA GLN A 115 -18.37 4.25 20.34
C GLN A 115 -18.30 2.88 19.68
N GLU A 116 -17.28 2.66 18.87
CA GLU A 116 -17.06 1.39 18.20
C GLU A 116 -16.69 0.25 19.17
N ILE A 117 -15.86 0.52 20.18
CA ILE A 117 -15.56 -0.46 21.25
C ILE A 117 -16.84 -0.85 22.00
N LEU A 118 -17.67 0.14 22.39
CA LEU A 118 -18.94 -0.13 23.05
C LEU A 118 -19.88 -0.96 22.17
N SER A 119 -19.89 -0.70 20.87
CA SER A 119 -20.65 -1.48 19.89
C SER A 119 -20.20 -2.94 19.82
N VAL A 120 -18.89 -3.20 19.85
CA VAL A 120 -18.33 -4.57 19.88
C VAL A 120 -18.68 -5.27 21.20
N ILE A 121 -18.52 -4.62 22.35
CA ILE A 121 -18.84 -5.20 23.66
C ILE A 121 -20.33 -5.58 23.74
N LYS A 122 -21.22 -4.74 23.21
CA LYS A 122 -22.66 -5.04 23.17
C LYS A 122 -22.98 -6.30 22.35
N ARG A 123 -22.26 -6.53 21.25
CA ARG A 123 -22.44 -7.72 20.39
C ARG A 123 -21.75 -8.96 20.95
N ASN A 124 -20.64 -8.78 21.65
CA ASN A 124 -19.88 -9.86 22.27
C ASN A 124 -19.58 -9.55 23.75
N PRO A 125 -20.56 -9.73 24.65
CA PRO A 125 -20.39 -9.40 26.08
C PRO A 125 -19.36 -10.27 26.80
N LEU A 126 -18.97 -11.41 26.21
CA LEU A 126 -17.96 -12.32 26.75
C LEU A 126 -16.53 -11.95 26.34
N ALA A 127 -16.36 -10.90 25.53
CA ALA A 127 -15.03 -10.45 25.12
C ALA A 127 -14.25 -9.87 26.31
N GLU A 128 -13.17 -10.54 26.72
CA GLU A 128 -12.31 -10.07 27.81
C GLU A 128 -11.22 -9.08 27.33
N LYS A 129 -10.84 -9.16 26.06
CA LYS A 129 -9.72 -8.40 25.48
C LYS A 129 -10.05 -7.95 24.06
N GLY A 130 -9.58 -6.76 23.72
CA GLY A 130 -9.67 -6.20 22.37
C GLY A 130 -8.30 -5.77 21.85
N VAL A 131 -8.17 -5.67 20.53
CA VAL A 131 -6.96 -5.15 19.87
C VAL A 131 -7.35 -3.93 19.05
N VAL A 132 -6.76 -2.79 19.39
CA VAL A 132 -6.82 -1.58 18.57
C VAL A 132 -5.67 -1.62 17.57
N LYS A 133 -6.00 -1.54 16.28
CA LYS A 133 -5.01 -1.51 15.20
C LYS A 133 -4.85 -0.08 14.72
N LEU A 134 -3.72 0.54 15.08
CA LEU A 134 -3.35 1.88 14.62
C LEU A 134 -2.80 1.81 13.19
N LEU A 135 -3.01 2.88 12.42
CA LEU A 135 -2.52 3.07 11.05
C LEU A 135 -1.27 3.94 11.03
#